data_AF-A0A2N5Y2N5-F1
#
_entry.id   AF-A0A2N5Y2N5-F1
#
_cell.length_a   1.000
_cell.length_b   1.000
_cell.length_c   1.000
_cell.angle_alpha   90.00
_cell.angle_beta   90.00
_cell.angle_gamma   90.00
#
_symmetry.space_group_name_H-M   'P 1'
#
loop_
_entity.id
_entity.type
_entity.pdbx_description
1 polymer ?
#
loop_
_entity_poly.entity_id
_entity_poly.type
_entity_poly.pdbx_seq_one_letter_code
_entity_poly.pdbx_strand_id
1 'polypeptide(L)'
;MAGKFTEQGGAATMDPSLLRRWVTSRLLNRLTDPGRRNAAAARAEQQRLQTGAGHIVEYFHQLDDPYSLLAAQCIGPLLAHYDISIRWHLVPGPSGANLPEPELLPALARDDAVAAAPFYGLQCPPLFAPSAALLQRAQRIFSATPEAGLVEAAEALSSAVLTNNADALDVLARRHGESSDAERDAMLASGEARRTALHHYSGAMFYYGGEWYWGVDRLYHLEQRLQALDALRRPMNACLYPRPPIRTGPRRDKGTMTLEFYASLRSPYTALIYDTVVSLARESGINLVVRPVLPMVMRGVSATRDKGFYIFSDAAREAAALGVPYGPFYDPIGEPVRRCYSLLPLAEAKGKKVELMSSFLRAAFAEGRNTTRKRTLKRIAQRAGLSWREAKAQLGKSGWESALEANREAMYAFNCWGVPAFRLLDSNGATLVTAWGQDRLWLVAEVLQKTLAEAAQQES
;
A
#
# COMPACT_ATOMS: atom_id res chain seq x y z
N MET A 1 9.57 9.11 -30.18
CA MET A 1 9.24 7.83 -30.85
C MET A 1 9.18 6.75 -29.78
N ALA A 2 8.03 6.63 -29.14
CA ALA A 2 7.80 5.68 -28.06
C ALA A 2 7.88 4.26 -28.61
N GLY A 3 8.64 3.40 -27.92
CA GLY A 3 8.70 1.98 -28.21
C GLY A 3 7.30 1.38 -28.12
N LYS A 4 6.66 1.22 -29.27
CA LYS A 4 5.62 0.22 -29.48
C LYS A 4 6.17 -1.09 -28.94
N PHE A 5 5.40 -1.72 -28.04
CA PHE A 5 5.58 -3.08 -27.55
C PHE A 5 6.39 -3.93 -28.53
N THR A 6 7.68 -4.10 -28.27
CA THR A 6 8.44 -5.21 -28.81
C THR A 6 8.08 -6.40 -27.95
N GLU A 7 7.40 -7.37 -28.57
CA GLU A 7 7.03 -8.64 -27.97
C GLU A 7 8.27 -9.37 -27.43
N GLN A 8 8.55 -9.15 -26.14
CA GLN A 8 9.30 -10.11 -25.35
C GLN A 8 8.30 -11.19 -24.99
N GLY A 9 8.39 -12.37 -25.62
CA GLY A 9 7.49 -13.49 -25.38
C GLY A 9 7.15 -13.66 -23.90
N GLY A 10 5.88 -13.43 -23.55
CA GLY A 10 5.33 -13.57 -22.20
C GLY A 10 5.00 -12.25 -21.48
N ALA A 11 3.72 -11.89 -21.46
CA ALA A 11 3.08 -11.02 -20.43
C ALA A 11 1.54 -11.04 -20.53
N ALA A 12 0.97 -11.24 -21.74
CA ALA A 12 -0.46 -11.46 -21.96
C ALA A 12 -0.95 -12.90 -21.63
N THR A 13 -0.03 -13.81 -21.27
CA THR A 13 -0.27 -15.26 -21.22
C THR A 13 -0.35 -15.86 -19.81
N MET A 14 -0.28 -15.06 -18.74
CA MET A 14 -0.31 -15.63 -17.39
C MET A 14 -1.70 -16.16 -17.05
N ASP A 15 -1.91 -17.44 -17.38
CA ASP A 15 -3.11 -18.19 -17.06
C ASP A 15 -2.67 -19.47 -16.34
N PRO A 16 -2.53 -19.43 -15.00
CA PRO A 16 -2.09 -20.60 -14.26
C PRO A 16 -3.11 -21.73 -14.43
N SER A 17 -2.59 -22.96 -14.51
CA SER A 17 -3.41 -24.16 -14.54
C SER A 17 -4.41 -24.18 -13.37
N LEU A 18 -5.53 -24.89 -13.57
CA LEU A 18 -6.58 -25.00 -12.54
C LEU A 18 -6.01 -25.51 -11.20
N LEU A 19 -5.06 -26.45 -11.25
CA LEU A 19 -4.38 -26.97 -10.07
C LEU A 19 -3.52 -25.90 -9.39
N ARG A 20 -2.63 -25.22 -10.13
CA ARG A 20 -1.78 -24.15 -9.58
C ARG A 20 -2.62 -23.06 -8.93
N ARG A 21 -3.71 -22.65 -9.58
CA ARG A 21 -4.66 -21.66 -9.06
C ARG A 21 -5.31 -22.12 -7.75
N TRP A 22 -5.75 -23.36 -7.68
CA TRP A 22 -6.34 -23.93 -6.47
C TRP A 22 -5.32 -24.01 -5.32
N VAL A 23 -4.10 -24.47 -5.58
CA VAL A 23 -3.01 -24.54 -4.58
C VAL A 23 -2.67 -23.15 -4.06
N THR A 24 -2.41 -22.19 -4.96
CA THR A 24 -2.12 -20.80 -4.56
C THR A 24 -3.25 -20.21 -3.73
N SER A 25 -4.50 -20.43 -4.13
CA SER A 25 -5.66 -19.94 -3.38
C SER A 25 -5.72 -20.54 -1.98
N ARG A 26 -5.50 -21.86 -1.84
CA ARG A 26 -5.47 -22.54 -0.53
C ARG A 26 -4.33 -22.04 0.36
N LEU A 27 -3.15 -21.80 -0.21
CA LEU A 27 -2.01 -21.25 0.50
C LEU A 27 -2.29 -19.83 1.01
N LEU A 28 -2.79 -18.94 0.14
CA LEU A 28 -3.11 -17.57 0.53
C LEU A 28 -4.23 -17.54 1.57
N ASN A 29 -5.28 -18.37 1.44
CA ASN A 29 -6.30 -18.47 2.48
C ASN A 29 -5.75 -18.88 3.84
N ARG A 30 -4.77 -19.79 3.88
CA ARG A 30 -4.11 -20.21 5.12
C ARG A 30 -3.25 -19.10 5.71
N LEU A 31 -2.64 -18.29 4.86
CA LEU A 31 -1.80 -17.16 5.25
C LEU A 31 -2.63 -15.99 5.78
N THR A 32 -3.78 -15.71 5.16
CA THR A 32 -4.68 -14.60 5.52
C THR A 32 -5.73 -14.97 6.55
N ASP A 33 -5.66 -16.15 7.17
CA ASP A 33 -6.62 -16.61 8.16
C ASP A 33 -6.37 -15.91 9.51
N PRO A 34 -7.36 -15.14 10.04
CA PRO A 34 -7.17 -14.40 11.28
C PRO A 34 -6.88 -15.29 12.49
N GLY A 35 -7.49 -16.49 12.56
CA GLY A 35 -7.28 -17.42 13.66
C GLY A 35 -5.84 -17.94 13.71
N ARG A 36 -5.27 -18.29 12.56
CA ARG A 36 -3.86 -18.70 12.44
C ARG A 36 -2.89 -17.59 12.77
N ARG A 37 -3.18 -16.36 12.34
CA ARG A 37 -2.38 -15.18 12.67
C ARG A 37 -2.37 -14.94 14.18
N ASN A 38 -3.55 -14.95 14.81
CA ASN A 38 -3.67 -14.79 16.27
C ASN A 38 -2.96 -15.92 17.02
N ALA A 39 -3.05 -17.17 16.55
CA ALA A 39 -2.33 -18.29 17.12
C ALA A 39 -0.80 -18.20 16.91
N ALA A 40 -0.33 -17.61 15.81
CA ALA A 40 1.09 -17.32 15.62
C ALA A 40 1.57 -16.23 16.57
N ALA A 41 0.78 -15.16 16.74
CA ALA A 41 1.08 -14.08 17.68
C ALA A 41 1.13 -14.58 19.13
N ALA A 42 0.18 -15.41 19.55
CA ALA A 42 0.16 -16.03 20.87
C ALA A 42 1.37 -16.95 21.11
N ARG A 43 1.78 -17.74 20.11
CA ARG A 43 2.98 -18.57 20.20
C ARG A 43 4.26 -17.73 20.32
N ALA A 44 4.36 -16.65 19.55
CA ALA A 44 5.51 -15.74 19.66
C ALA A 44 5.59 -15.11 21.05
N GLU A 45 4.44 -14.74 21.64
CA GLU A 45 4.39 -14.21 23.00
C GLU A 45 4.77 -15.25 24.06
N GLN A 46 4.25 -16.47 23.95
CA GLN A 46 4.65 -17.57 24.84
C GLN A 46 6.15 -17.82 24.79
N GLN A 47 6.75 -17.80 23.59
CA GLN A 47 8.19 -17.96 23.43
C GLN A 47 8.96 -16.83 24.10
N ARG A 48 8.51 -15.57 23.97
CA ARG A 48 9.12 -14.41 24.64
C ARG A 48 9.10 -14.55 26.16
N LEU A 49 7.96 -14.95 26.73
CA LEU A 49 7.81 -15.17 28.17
C LEU A 49 8.71 -16.31 28.67
N GLN A 50 8.81 -17.41 27.92
CA GLN A 50 9.67 -18.55 28.27
C GLN A 50 11.16 -18.19 28.29
N THR A 51 11.60 -17.26 27.43
CA THR A 51 13.01 -16.81 27.39
C THR A 51 13.28 -15.61 28.31
N GLY A 52 12.26 -15.06 28.97
CA GLY A 52 12.39 -13.85 29.80
C GLY A 52 12.78 -12.61 29.00
N ALA A 53 12.57 -12.61 27.67
CA ALA A 53 12.97 -11.51 26.81
C ALA A 53 12.02 -10.31 26.96
N GLY A 54 12.56 -9.09 26.92
CA GLY A 54 11.76 -7.87 26.78
C GLY A 54 11.06 -7.79 25.41
N HIS A 55 10.23 -6.77 25.22
CA HIS A 55 9.61 -6.51 23.93
C HIS A 55 10.61 -5.83 22.98
N ILE A 56 11.16 -6.58 22.02
CA ILE A 56 12.12 -6.05 21.05
C ILE A 56 11.42 -5.87 19.70
N VAL A 57 11.33 -4.64 19.22
CA VAL A 57 10.85 -4.30 17.88
C VAL A 57 12.07 -4.11 16.98
N GLU A 58 12.19 -4.91 15.92
CA GLU A 58 13.25 -4.71 14.92
C GLU A 58 12.78 -3.65 13.92
N TYR A 59 13.58 -2.61 13.68
CA TYR A 59 13.27 -1.53 12.73
C TYR A 59 14.28 -1.49 11.60
N PHE A 60 13.78 -1.55 10.37
CA PHE A 60 14.55 -1.57 9.14
C PHE A 60 14.47 -0.19 8.48
N HIS A 61 15.53 0.59 8.70
CA HIS A 61 15.61 1.98 8.30
C HIS A 61 16.34 2.12 6.97
N GLN A 62 15.74 2.84 6.03
CA GLN A 62 16.33 3.18 4.74
C GLN A 62 16.48 4.72 4.67
N LEU A 63 17.71 5.22 4.57
CA LEU A 63 17.97 6.66 4.71
C LEU A 63 17.37 7.52 3.58
N ASP A 64 17.22 6.97 2.38
CA ASP A 64 16.65 7.63 1.20
C ASP A 64 15.15 7.32 0.98
N ASP A 65 14.49 6.74 1.97
CA ASP A 65 13.05 6.45 1.93
C ASP A 65 12.24 7.51 2.70
N PRO A 66 11.36 8.28 2.04
CA PRO A 66 10.48 9.24 2.69
C PRO A 66 9.63 8.65 3.82
N TYR A 67 9.22 7.38 3.72
CA TYR A 67 8.46 6.72 4.78
C TYR A 67 9.34 6.37 5.99
N SER A 68 10.63 6.15 5.78
CA SER A 68 11.60 5.93 6.86
C SER A 68 11.85 7.22 7.63
N LEU A 69 11.83 8.39 6.97
CA LEU A 69 11.85 9.69 7.64
C LEU A 69 10.65 9.87 8.58
N LEU A 70 9.43 9.56 8.12
CA LEU A 70 8.22 9.65 8.95
C LEU A 70 8.26 8.63 10.11
N ALA A 71 8.69 7.41 9.83
CA ALA A 71 8.78 6.36 10.84
C ALA A 71 9.82 6.68 11.94
N ALA A 72 10.94 7.33 11.59
CA ALA A 72 11.97 7.72 12.56
C ALA A 72 11.44 8.69 13.63
N GLN A 73 10.60 9.66 13.22
CA GLN A 73 9.92 10.59 14.14
C GLN A 73 9.02 9.86 15.15
N CYS A 74 8.54 8.66 14.81
CA CYS A 74 7.62 7.90 15.66
C CYS A 74 8.34 7.11 16.77
N ILE A 75 9.63 6.81 16.61
CA ILE A 75 10.35 5.87 17.47
C ILE A 75 10.54 6.40 18.89
N GLY A 76 10.96 7.67 19.04
CA GLY A 76 11.11 8.30 20.35
C GLY A 76 9.80 8.28 21.16
N PRO A 77 8.68 8.77 20.59
CA PRO A 77 7.37 8.69 21.22
C PRO A 77 6.93 7.25 21.56
N LEU A 78 7.18 6.26 20.70
CA LEU A 78 6.88 4.86 20.99
C LEU A 78 7.67 4.34 22.20
N LEU A 79 8.98 4.59 22.27
CA LEU A 79 9.83 4.19 23.40
C LEU A 79 9.39 4.84 24.73
N ALA A 80 8.89 6.07 24.67
CA ALA A 80 8.40 6.78 25.84
C ALA A 80 7.06 6.22 26.38
N HIS A 81 6.24 5.61 25.53
CA HIS A 81 4.90 5.14 25.89
C HIS A 81 4.80 3.61 26.07
N TYR A 82 5.65 2.85 25.38
CA TYR A 82 5.64 1.39 25.44
C TYR A 82 6.95 0.85 26.04
N ASP A 83 6.85 -0.23 26.82
CA ASP A 83 7.99 -0.96 27.37
C ASP A 83 8.63 -1.85 26.31
N ILE A 84 9.18 -1.19 25.29
CA ILE A 84 9.87 -1.82 24.17
C ILE A 84 11.32 -1.32 24.08
N SER A 85 12.15 -2.08 23.39
CA SER A 85 13.41 -1.62 22.83
C SER A 85 13.38 -1.74 21.30
N ILE A 86 14.12 -0.86 20.62
CA ILE A 86 14.28 -0.93 19.17
C ILE A 86 15.62 -1.59 18.86
N ARG A 87 15.60 -2.58 17.97
CA ARG A 87 16.79 -3.11 17.32
C ARG A 87 16.89 -2.53 15.91
N TRP A 88 17.96 -1.80 15.64
CA TRP A 88 18.10 -1.09 14.37
C TRP A 88 18.79 -1.93 13.29
N HIS A 89 18.25 -1.85 12.07
CA HIS A 89 18.85 -2.43 10.87
C HIS A 89 18.89 -1.36 9.77
N LEU A 90 20.09 -0.93 9.38
CA LEU A 90 20.27 -0.12 8.18
C LEU A 90 20.10 -1.01 6.96
N VAL A 91 19.22 -0.63 6.02
CA VAL A 91 18.92 -1.42 4.83
C VAL A 91 18.98 -0.60 3.54
N PRO A 92 19.36 -1.23 2.40
CA PRO A 92 19.19 -0.62 1.10
C PRO A 92 17.72 -0.64 0.67
N GLY A 93 17.38 0.21 -0.29
CA GLY A 93 16.09 0.17 -0.96
C GLY A 93 15.79 -1.14 -1.70
N PRO A 94 14.52 -1.39 -2.05
CA PRO A 94 14.17 -2.55 -2.85
C PRO A 94 14.85 -2.50 -4.21
N SER A 95 15.25 -3.66 -4.74
CA SER A 95 15.90 -3.79 -6.05
C SER A 95 15.25 -4.88 -6.91
N GLY A 96 15.58 -4.88 -8.20
CA GLY A 96 15.12 -5.88 -9.16
C GLY A 96 13.60 -6.05 -9.19
N ALA A 97 13.13 -7.30 -9.06
CA ALA A 97 11.71 -7.67 -9.10
C ALA A 97 10.83 -6.98 -8.04
N ASN A 98 11.43 -6.46 -6.97
CA ASN A 98 10.68 -5.83 -5.88
C ASN A 98 10.42 -4.33 -6.12
N LEU A 99 11.16 -3.68 -7.04
CA LEU A 99 11.03 -2.27 -7.43
C LEU A 99 10.48 -2.15 -8.87
N PRO A 100 9.17 -2.33 -9.09
CA PRO A 100 8.57 -2.01 -10.38
C PRO A 100 8.56 -0.50 -10.59
N GLU A 101 8.92 -0.04 -11.78
CA GLU A 101 8.96 1.38 -12.15
C GLU A 101 9.91 2.20 -11.26
N PRO A 102 11.23 1.97 -11.35
CA PRO A 102 12.24 2.51 -10.42
C PRO A 102 12.32 4.05 -10.40
N GLU A 103 11.80 4.73 -11.43
CA GLU A 103 11.75 6.18 -11.50
C GLU A 103 10.46 6.76 -10.87
N LEU A 104 9.32 6.07 -11.02
CA LEU A 104 8.02 6.58 -10.55
C LEU A 104 7.83 6.39 -9.05
N LEU A 105 8.26 5.26 -8.48
CA LEU A 105 8.06 4.98 -7.05
C LEU A 105 8.73 5.98 -6.12
N PRO A 106 10.03 6.31 -6.30
CA PRO A 106 10.67 7.28 -5.41
C PRO A 106 10.02 8.67 -5.48
N ALA A 107 9.58 9.10 -6.67
CA ALA A 107 8.89 10.38 -6.83
C ALA A 107 7.55 10.40 -6.11
N LEU A 108 6.72 9.38 -6.35
CA LEU A 108 5.43 9.25 -5.67
C LEU A 108 5.61 9.19 -4.14
N ALA A 109 6.57 8.42 -3.63
CA ALA A 109 6.81 8.29 -2.20
C ALA A 109 7.16 9.62 -1.52
N ARG A 110 7.88 10.52 -2.22
CA ARG A 110 8.22 11.86 -1.68
C ARG A 110 6.97 12.71 -1.54
N ASP A 111 6.18 12.82 -2.62
CA ASP A 111 4.96 13.63 -2.61
C ASP A 111 3.94 13.09 -1.60
N ASP A 112 3.81 11.77 -1.52
CA ASP A 112 2.90 11.08 -0.59
C ASP A 112 3.30 11.28 0.87
N ALA A 113 4.60 11.16 1.22
CA ALA A 113 5.06 11.37 2.58
C ALA A 113 4.81 12.81 3.06
N VAL A 114 5.05 13.80 2.19
CA VAL A 114 4.77 15.22 2.48
C VAL A 114 3.28 15.43 2.72
N ALA A 115 2.43 14.85 1.87
CA ALA A 115 0.98 14.97 2.01
C ALA A 115 0.44 14.26 3.26
N ALA A 116 1.03 13.12 3.65
CA ALA A 116 0.53 12.29 4.74
C ALA A 116 1.00 12.73 6.13
N ALA A 117 2.20 13.30 6.26
CA ALA A 117 2.81 13.62 7.56
C ALA A 117 1.91 14.44 8.51
N PRO A 118 1.22 15.51 8.07
CA PRO A 118 0.40 16.32 8.98
C PRO A 118 -0.75 15.54 9.62
N PHE A 119 -1.27 14.51 8.94
CA PHE A 119 -2.38 13.69 9.44
C PHE A 119 -1.95 12.71 10.54
N TYR A 120 -0.64 12.53 10.71
CA TYR A 120 -0.04 11.77 11.81
C TYR A 120 0.62 12.68 12.86
N GLY A 121 0.46 14.01 12.75
CA GLY A 121 1.15 14.97 13.61
C GLY A 121 2.66 15.00 13.40
N LEU A 122 3.13 14.58 12.23
CA LEU A 122 4.54 14.52 11.86
C LEU A 122 4.93 15.71 10.97
N GLN A 123 6.22 16.00 10.92
CA GLN A 123 6.78 17.05 10.08
C GLN A 123 7.48 16.42 8.88
N CYS A 124 7.22 16.96 7.69
CA CYS A 124 7.91 16.52 6.49
C CYS A 124 8.17 17.73 5.60
N PRO A 125 9.44 18.18 5.45
CA PRO A 125 9.77 19.25 4.53
C PRO A 125 9.59 18.77 3.08
N PRO A 126 9.57 19.66 2.08
CA PRO A 126 9.68 19.28 0.69
C PRO A 126 10.92 18.39 0.47
N LEU A 127 10.72 17.26 -0.20
CA LEU A 127 11.75 16.24 -0.41
C LEU A 127 12.21 16.22 -1.86
N PHE A 128 13.47 15.88 -2.08
CA PHE A 128 14.12 15.84 -3.39
C PHE A 128 14.70 14.46 -3.66
N ALA A 129 15.04 14.20 -4.93
CA ALA A 129 15.85 13.03 -5.27
C ALA A 129 17.21 13.16 -4.57
N PRO A 130 17.62 12.16 -3.77
CA PRO A 130 18.83 12.26 -2.96
C PRO A 130 20.09 12.08 -3.80
N SER A 131 21.14 12.85 -3.48
CA SER A 131 22.48 12.64 -4.02
C SER A 131 23.08 11.33 -3.51
N ALA A 132 23.61 10.50 -4.41
CA ALA A 132 24.30 9.26 -4.05
C ALA A 132 25.47 9.50 -3.08
N ALA A 133 26.20 10.61 -3.23
CA ALA A 133 27.30 10.96 -2.34
C ALA A 133 26.81 11.33 -0.93
N LEU A 134 25.71 12.08 -0.83
CA LEU A 134 25.11 12.43 0.47
C LEU A 134 24.52 11.19 1.16
N LEU A 135 23.88 10.30 0.41
CA LEU A 135 23.37 9.04 0.93
C LEU A 135 24.49 8.16 1.48
N GLN A 136 25.56 7.94 0.71
CA GLN A 136 26.71 7.14 1.16
C GLN A 136 27.36 7.72 2.42
N ARG A 137 27.48 9.05 2.49
CA ARG A 137 27.99 9.73 3.67
C ARG A 137 27.07 9.56 4.89
N ALA A 138 25.77 9.78 4.72
CA ALA A 138 24.80 9.58 5.79
C ALA A 138 24.78 8.13 6.30
N GLN A 139 24.96 7.14 5.42
CA GLN A 139 25.09 5.74 5.80
C GLN A 139 26.36 5.48 6.64
N ARG A 140 27.48 6.14 6.36
CA ARG A 140 28.68 6.08 7.21
C ARG A 140 28.48 6.74 8.58
N ILE A 141 27.78 7.87 8.63
CA ILE A 141 27.44 8.52 9.90
C ILE A 141 26.50 7.62 10.72
N PHE A 142 25.48 7.04 10.08
CA PHE A 142 24.57 6.08 10.72
C PHE A 142 25.33 4.89 11.29
N SER A 143 26.27 4.34 10.52
CA SER A 143 27.06 3.16 10.92
C SER A 143 28.05 3.45 12.05
N ALA A 144 28.53 4.69 12.17
CA ALA A 144 29.34 5.13 13.31
C ALA A 144 28.51 5.50 14.55
N THR A 145 27.20 5.73 14.39
CA THR A 145 26.32 6.16 15.48
C THR A 145 25.99 4.98 16.41
N PRO A 146 26.27 5.07 17.72
CA PRO A 146 25.86 4.04 18.67
C PRO A 146 24.33 3.87 18.68
N GLU A 147 23.84 2.66 18.93
CA GLU A 147 22.41 2.34 18.85
C GLU A 147 21.52 3.24 19.72
N ALA A 148 22.00 3.62 20.92
CA ALA A 148 21.30 4.53 21.81
C ALA A 148 21.12 5.95 21.23
N GLY A 149 22.01 6.39 20.34
CA GLY A 149 21.96 7.68 19.66
C GLY A 149 21.14 7.66 18.37
N LEU A 150 20.78 6.48 17.84
CA LEU A 150 20.04 6.36 16.57
C LEU A 150 18.62 6.92 16.65
N VAL A 151 18.00 6.92 17.83
CA VAL A 151 16.67 7.52 18.04
C VAL A 151 16.65 8.99 17.66
N GLU A 152 17.71 9.74 17.97
CA GLU A 152 17.85 11.15 17.59
C GLU A 152 18.44 11.32 16.18
N ALA A 153 19.41 10.48 15.80
CA ALA A 153 20.17 10.66 14.57
C ALA A 153 19.41 10.24 13.31
N ALA A 154 18.58 9.20 13.36
CA ALA A 154 17.96 8.60 12.18
C ALA A 154 17.07 9.60 11.41
N GLU A 155 16.21 10.33 12.12
CA GLU A 155 15.38 11.37 11.53
C GLU A 155 16.22 12.46 10.87
N ALA A 156 17.23 12.98 11.60
CA ALA A 156 18.09 14.05 11.11
C ALA A 156 18.90 13.63 9.87
N LEU A 157 19.41 12.39 9.85
CA LEU A 157 20.14 11.83 8.72
C LEU A 157 19.22 11.64 7.49
N SER A 158 18.05 11.03 7.66
CA SER A 158 17.07 10.90 6.57
C SER A 158 16.63 12.24 6.04
N SER A 159 16.34 13.20 6.92
CA SER A 159 15.98 14.56 6.52
C SER A 159 17.09 15.20 5.70
N ALA A 160 18.34 15.14 6.17
CA ALA A 160 19.48 15.73 5.46
C ALA A 160 19.70 15.11 4.07
N VAL A 161 19.54 13.79 3.95
CA VAL A 161 19.60 13.08 2.65
C VAL A 161 18.48 13.54 1.72
N LEU A 162 17.23 13.53 2.20
CA LEU A 162 16.05 13.82 1.38
C LEU A 162 15.87 15.31 1.07
N THR A 163 16.50 16.21 1.83
CA THR A 163 16.54 17.65 1.52
C THR A 163 17.85 18.09 0.84
N ASN A 164 18.74 17.15 0.51
CA ASN A 164 20.09 17.41 -0.03
C ASN A 164 20.91 18.43 0.80
N ASN A 165 20.82 18.36 2.13
CA ASN A 165 21.46 19.31 3.05
C ASN A 165 22.82 18.76 3.55
N ALA A 166 23.89 19.13 2.83
CA ALA A 166 25.26 18.72 3.17
C ALA A 166 25.75 19.30 4.51
N ASP A 167 25.39 20.54 4.84
CA ASP A 167 25.79 21.21 6.08
C ASP A 167 25.21 20.50 7.31
N ALA A 168 23.98 20.00 7.22
CA ALA A 168 23.38 19.18 8.27
C ALA A 168 24.16 17.87 8.48
N LEU A 169 24.64 17.23 7.40
CA LEU A 169 25.50 16.06 7.50
C LEU A 169 26.87 16.40 8.13
N ASP A 170 27.43 17.59 7.87
CA ASP A 170 28.67 18.03 8.53
C ASP A 170 28.51 18.19 10.05
N VAL A 171 27.34 18.67 10.50
CA VAL A 171 27.02 18.75 11.93
C VAL A 171 26.89 17.36 12.53
N LEU A 172 26.16 16.45 11.86
CA LEU A 172 25.95 15.08 12.34
C LEU A 172 27.25 14.27 12.36
N ALA A 173 28.10 14.41 11.34
CA ALA A 173 29.41 13.77 11.28
C ALA A 173 30.33 14.22 12.43
N ARG A 174 30.30 15.52 12.80
CA ARG A 174 31.06 16.02 13.96
C ARG A 174 30.56 15.44 15.29
N ARG A 175 29.26 15.13 15.39
CA ARG A 175 28.66 14.59 16.62
C ARG A 175 28.84 13.07 16.75
N HIS A 176 28.67 12.34 15.66
CA HIS A 176 28.59 10.87 15.67
C HIS A 176 29.79 10.17 15.02
N GLY A 177 30.66 10.93 14.33
CA GLY A 177 31.72 10.37 13.50
C GLY A 177 31.24 9.87 12.14
N GLU A 178 32.17 9.34 11.36
CA GLU A 178 31.92 8.62 10.11
C GLU A 178 32.69 7.30 10.16
N SER A 179 32.02 6.19 9.83
CA SER A 179 32.67 4.89 9.72
C SER A 179 33.47 4.80 8.41
N SER A 180 34.25 3.75 8.25
CA SER A 180 34.79 3.38 6.93
C SER A 180 33.66 2.90 5.98
N ASP A 181 33.95 2.89 4.67
CA ASP A 181 33.04 2.29 3.68
C ASP A 181 32.82 0.79 3.93
N ALA A 182 33.85 0.07 4.41
CA ALA A 182 33.75 -1.35 4.72
C ALA A 182 32.79 -1.64 5.89
N GLU A 183 32.83 -0.83 6.95
CA GLU A 183 31.89 -0.93 8.08
C GLU A 183 30.46 -0.61 7.66
N ARG A 184 30.28 0.43 6.84
CA ARG A 184 28.98 0.78 6.23
C ARG A 184 28.41 -0.40 5.43
N ASP A 185 29.22 -0.97 4.54
CA ASP A 185 28.79 -2.05 3.66
C ASP A 185 28.47 -3.32 4.45
N ALA A 186 29.24 -3.62 5.50
CA ALA A 186 28.95 -4.72 6.40
C ALA A 186 27.61 -4.53 7.15
N MET A 187 27.31 -3.31 7.60
CA MET A 187 26.04 -3.01 8.27
C MET A 187 24.84 -3.15 7.32
N LEU A 188 24.94 -2.60 6.11
CA LEU A 188 23.91 -2.73 5.07
C LEU A 188 23.67 -4.19 4.69
N ALA A 189 24.74 -4.96 4.48
CA ALA A 189 24.63 -6.39 4.15
C ALA A 189 23.98 -7.19 5.29
N SER A 190 24.31 -6.87 6.55
CA SER A 190 23.70 -7.50 7.72
C SER A 190 22.21 -7.17 7.85
N GLY A 191 21.84 -5.90 7.66
CA GLY A 191 20.44 -5.48 7.64
C GLY A 191 19.63 -6.12 6.52
N GLU A 192 20.18 -6.16 5.30
CA GLU A 192 19.56 -6.83 4.16
C GLU A 192 19.40 -8.34 4.38
N ALA A 193 20.43 -9.00 4.91
CA ALA A 193 20.39 -10.43 5.24
C ALA A 193 19.30 -10.71 6.28
N ARG A 194 19.19 -9.89 7.33
CA ARG A 194 18.14 -10.02 8.34
C ARG A 194 16.75 -9.80 7.74
N ARG A 195 16.57 -8.74 6.96
CA ARG A 195 15.29 -8.43 6.28
C ARG A 195 14.85 -9.57 5.35
N THR A 196 15.80 -10.15 4.62
CA THR A 196 15.57 -11.28 3.71
C THR A 196 15.23 -12.56 4.47
N ALA A 197 15.93 -12.85 5.57
CA ALA A 197 15.64 -13.99 6.44
C ALA A 197 14.23 -13.91 7.06
N LEU A 198 13.71 -12.69 7.23
CA LEU A 198 12.34 -12.42 7.68
C LEU A 198 11.34 -12.26 6.52
N HIS A 199 11.74 -12.63 5.29
CA HIS A 199 10.91 -12.64 4.08
C HIS A 199 10.33 -11.26 3.71
N HIS A 200 11.14 -10.20 3.78
CA HIS A 200 10.74 -8.87 3.33
C HIS A 200 11.82 -8.14 2.49
N TYR A 201 11.51 -6.92 2.04
CA TYR A 201 12.27 -6.23 0.98
C TYR A 201 12.18 -4.70 1.04
N SER A 202 11.28 -4.11 1.83
CA SER A 202 11.09 -2.64 1.91
C SER A 202 11.90 -2.01 3.04
N GLY A 203 12.12 -0.69 2.95
CA GLY A 203 12.47 0.17 4.09
C GLY A 203 11.23 0.57 4.91
N ALA A 204 11.43 1.36 5.96
CA ALA A 204 10.41 1.81 6.90
C ALA A 204 9.61 0.67 7.55
N MET A 205 10.23 -0.48 7.79
CA MET A 205 9.51 -1.64 8.31
C MET A 205 9.81 -1.86 9.79
N PHE A 206 8.76 -2.01 10.59
CA PHE A 206 8.85 -2.54 11.95
C PHE A 206 8.49 -4.03 11.93
N TYR A 207 9.23 -4.84 12.68
CA TYR A 207 8.96 -6.26 12.88
C TYR A 207 8.83 -6.58 14.36
N TYR A 208 7.74 -7.23 14.73
CA TYR A 208 7.50 -7.63 16.11
C TYR A 208 6.71 -8.94 16.16
N GLY A 209 7.23 -9.91 16.92
CA GLY A 209 6.56 -11.17 17.23
C GLY A 209 5.99 -11.91 16.01
N GLY A 210 6.74 -11.98 14.91
CA GLY A 210 6.32 -12.68 13.69
C GLY A 210 5.59 -11.84 12.64
N GLU A 211 5.33 -10.55 12.90
CA GLU A 211 4.54 -9.69 12.01
C GLU A 211 5.29 -8.42 11.60
N TRP A 212 4.97 -7.96 10.40
CA TRP A 212 5.51 -6.74 9.78
C TRP A 212 4.50 -5.58 9.87
N TYR A 213 4.99 -4.36 10.13
CA TYR A 213 4.21 -3.13 10.21
C TYR A 213 4.94 -2.05 9.40
N TRP A 214 4.37 -1.64 8.28
CA TRP A 214 4.98 -0.67 7.38
C TRP A 214 4.68 0.77 7.80
N GLY A 215 5.77 1.51 8.05
CA GLY A 215 5.78 2.93 8.32
C GLY A 215 4.84 3.33 9.44
N VAL A 216 4.50 4.62 9.45
CA VAL A 216 3.47 5.17 10.33
C VAL A 216 2.09 4.56 10.04
N ASP A 217 1.83 4.19 8.77
CA ASP A 217 0.54 3.69 8.29
C ASP A 217 0.07 2.36 8.90
N ARG A 218 0.96 1.61 9.55
CA ARG A 218 0.63 0.36 10.25
C ARG A 218 1.00 0.37 11.72
N LEU A 219 1.46 1.50 12.27
CA LEU A 219 1.83 1.59 13.69
C LEU A 219 0.64 1.30 14.61
N TYR A 220 -0.57 1.71 14.25
CA TYR A 220 -1.76 1.40 15.04
C TYR A 220 -1.96 -0.11 15.29
N HIS A 221 -1.56 -0.99 14.37
CA HIS A 221 -1.61 -2.45 14.60
C HIS A 221 -0.53 -2.91 15.58
N LEU A 222 0.68 -2.33 15.49
CA LEU A 222 1.77 -2.63 16.43
C LEU A 222 1.37 -2.17 17.83
N GLU A 223 0.87 -0.94 17.95
CA GLU A 223 0.40 -0.36 19.19
C GLU A 223 -0.73 -1.15 19.83
N GLN A 224 -1.78 -1.51 19.07
CA GLN A 224 -2.86 -2.39 19.56
C GLN A 224 -2.32 -3.72 20.09
N ARG A 225 -1.34 -4.31 19.40
CA ARG A 225 -0.70 -5.54 19.85
C ARG A 225 0.09 -5.34 21.14
N LEU A 226 0.87 -4.26 21.25
CA LEU A 226 1.63 -3.95 22.47
C LEU A 226 0.71 -3.66 23.66
N GLN A 227 -0.40 -2.94 23.44
CA GLN A 227 -1.43 -2.69 24.45
C GLN A 227 -2.07 -4.00 24.92
N ALA A 228 -2.40 -4.92 24.01
CA ALA A 228 -2.95 -6.24 24.34
C ALA A 228 -1.97 -7.16 25.08
N LEU A 229 -0.68 -6.81 25.12
CA LEU A 229 0.37 -7.50 25.84
C LEU A 229 0.79 -6.77 27.12
N ASP A 230 0.02 -5.77 27.56
CA ASP A 230 0.29 -4.96 28.74
C ASP A 230 1.66 -4.25 28.72
N ALA A 231 2.19 -3.96 27.52
CA ALA A 231 3.48 -3.30 27.33
C ALA A 231 3.42 -1.77 27.48
N LEU A 232 2.42 -1.22 28.17
CA LEU A 232 2.28 0.23 28.35
C LEU A 232 3.14 0.72 29.53
N ARG A 233 3.95 1.76 29.32
CA ARG A 233 4.62 2.49 30.41
C ARG A 233 3.69 3.49 31.12
N ARG A 234 2.64 3.94 30.42
CA ARG A 234 1.68 4.94 30.89
C ARG A 234 0.26 4.53 30.50
N PRO A 235 -0.74 4.71 31.37
CA PRO A 235 -2.14 4.45 31.01
C PRO A 235 -2.56 5.34 29.83
N MET A 236 -3.17 4.74 28.81
CA MET A 236 -3.64 5.45 27.64
C MET A 236 -4.86 4.74 27.03
N ASN A 237 -5.77 5.53 26.44
CA ASN A 237 -7.03 5.02 25.88
C ASN A 237 -7.00 4.85 24.34
N ALA A 238 -5.96 5.33 23.66
CA ALA A 238 -5.85 5.33 22.20
C ALA A 238 -4.41 5.08 21.74
N CYS A 239 -4.22 4.69 20.47
CA CYS A 239 -2.90 4.63 19.84
C CYS A 239 -2.34 6.06 19.64
N LEU A 240 -1.02 6.21 19.66
CA LEU A 240 -0.30 7.44 19.31
C LEU A 240 -0.46 7.77 17.83
N TYR A 241 -0.39 6.75 16.97
CA TYR A 241 -0.45 6.89 15.52
C TYR A 241 -1.65 6.11 14.97
N PRO A 242 -2.89 6.51 15.29
CA PRO A 242 -4.07 5.88 14.72
C PRO A 242 -4.10 6.13 13.21
N ARG A 243 -4.60 5.17 12.45
CA ARG A 243 -4.86 5.39 11.02
C ARG A 243 -5.87 6.54 10.84
N PRO A 244 -5.59 7.55 9.99
CA PRO A 244 -6.56 8.58 9.66
C PRO A 244 -7.87 7.95 9.14
N PRO A 245 -9.02 8.40 9.66
CA PRO A 245 -10.31 7.82 9.28
C PRO A 245 -10.74 8.28 7.88
N ILE A 246 -11.38 7.39 7.13
CA ILE A 246 -12.04 7.75 5.87
C ILE A 246 -13.39 8.38 6.21
N ARG A 247 -13.50 9.71 6.08
CA ARG A 247 -14.70 10.47 6.47
C ARG A 247 -15.38 11.09 5.25
N THR A 248 -16.65 10.75 5.01
CA THR A 248 -17.48 11.41 4.00
C THR A 248 -17.79 12.87 4.35
N GLY A 249 -17.78 13.22 5.64
CA GLY A 249 -18.02 14.58 6.14
C GLY A 249 -19.47 15.05 5.92
N PRO A 250 -19.83 16.25 6.41
CA PRO A 250 -21.20 16.75 6.34
C PRO A 250 -21.55 17.41 4.99
N ARG A 251 -20.54 17.82 4.20
CA ARG A 251 -20.76 18.56 2.95
C ARG A 251 -20.89 17.58 1.78
N ARG A 252 -21.75 17.92 0.83
CA ARG A 252 -22.01 17.12 -0.37
C ARG A 252 -21.86 17.99 -1.60
N ASP A 253 -21.24 17.42 -2.62
CA ASP A 253 -21.23 17.95 -3.97
C ASP A 253 -22.57 17.65 -4.67
N LYS A 254 -22.83 18.36 -5.78
CA LYS A 254 -24.00 18.18 -6.65
C LYS A 254 -23.66 17.38 -7.92
N GLY A 255 -22.60 16.57 -7.88
CA GLY A 255 -22.10 15.77 -9.02
C GLY A 255 -21.22 16.55 -9.99
N THR A 256 -20.62 17.66 -9.54
CA THR A 256 -19.73 18.51 -10.34
C THR A 256 -18.28 18.05 -10.28
N MET A 257 -17.83 17.59 -9.11
CA MET A 257 -16.50 17.04 -8.89
C MET A 257 -16.44 15.58 -9.32
N THR A 258 -15.27 15.13 -9.77
CA THR A 258 -15.08 13.75 -10.25
C THR A 258 -13.96 13.05 -9.50
N LEU A 259 -14.26 11.88 -8.92
CA LEU A 259 -13.25 10.94 -8.46
C LEU A 259 -13.00 9.89 -9.52
N GLU A 260 -11.79 9.92 -10.10
CA GLU A 260 -11.31 8.84 -10.93
C GLU A 260 -10.65 7.76 -10.06
N PHE A 261 -11.15 6.53 -10.18
CA PHE A 261 -10.70 5.39 -9.38
C PHE A 261 -10.09 4.31 -10.27
N TYR A 262 -8.77 4.16 -10.18
CA TYR A 262 -8.00 3.17 -10.94
C TYR A 262 -7.96 1.85 -10.17
N ALA A 263 -8.51 0.79 -10.78
CA ALA A 263 -8.80 -0.46 -10.10
C ALA A 263 -8.39 -1.67 -10.93
N SER A 264 -7.95 -2.75 -10.28
CA SER A 264 -7.70 -4.03 -10.96
C SER A 264 -8.37 -5.20 -10.27
N LEU A 265 -9.00 -6.08 -11.04
CA LEU A 265 -9.75 -7.24 -10.55
C LEU A 265 -8.90 -8.32 -9.87
N ARG A 266 -7.57 -8.16 -9.84
CA ARG A 266 -6.65 -9.06 -9.12
C ARG A 266 -5.92 -8.39 -7.96
N SER A 267 -6.05 -7.08 -7.77
CA SER A 267 -5.37 -6.37 -6.69
C SER A 267 -6.09 -6.63 -5.34
N PRO A 268 -5.40 -7.17 -4.33
CA PRO A 268 -5.98 -7.37 -3.01
C PRO A 268 -6.38 -6.05 -2.34
N TYR A 269 -5.57 -4.99 -2.50
CA TYR A 269 -5.90 -3.67 -1.97
C TYR A 269 -7.06 -3.00 -2.73
N THR A 270 -7.20 -3.24 -4.05
CA THR A 270 -8.41 -2.81 -4.77
C THR A 270 -9.63 -3.53 -4.20
N ALA A 271 -9.57 -4.86 -4.03
CA ALA A 271 -10.70 -5.63 -3.52
C ALA A 271 -11.15 -5.18 -2.13
N LEU A 272 -10.18 -4.83 -1.27
CA LEU A 272 -10.41 -4.32 0.08
C LEU A 272 -11.16 -2.98 0.08
N ILE A 273 -10.75 -2.03 -0.77
CA ILE A 273 -11.26 -0.64 -0.69
C ILE A 273 -12.41 -0.34 -1.65
N TYR A 274 -12.67 -1.22 -2.63
CA TYR A 274 -13.55 -0.91 -3.77
C TYR A 274 -14.93 -0.36 -3.36
N ASP A 275 -15.65 -1.10 -2.51
CA ASP A 275 -17.00 -0.71 -2.08
C ASP A 275 -16.97 0.52 -1.15
N THR A 276 -15.88 0.72 -0.39
CA THR A 276 -15.66 1.93 0.42
C THR A 276 -15.52 3.17 -0.46
N VAL A 277 -14.79 3.08 -1.58
CA VAL A 277 -14.67 4.16 -2.57
C VAL A 277 -16.03 4.49 -3.18
N VAL A 278 -16.81 3.46 -3.54
CA VAL A 278 -18.16 3.63 -4.09
C VAL A 278 -19.08 4.32 -3.09
N SER A 279 -19.03 3.92 -1.81
CA SER A 279 -19.82 4.54 -0.75
C SER A 279 -19.41 5.99 -0.53
N LEU A 280 -18.10 6.27 -0.46
CA LEU A 280 -17.57 7.63 -0.32
C LEU A 280 -18.10 8.54 -1.45
N ALA A 281 -17.98 8.11 -2.71
CA ALA A 281 -18.42 8.93 -3.83
C ALA A 281 -19.92 9.22 -3.80
N ARG A 282 -20.74 8.20 -3.52
CA ARG A 282 -22.20 8.32 -3.42
C ARG A 282 -22.64 9.23 -2.27
N GLU A 283 -22.05 9.03 -1.09
CA GLU A 283 -22.38 9.78 0.12
C GLU A 283 -21.95 11.24 -0.02
N SER A 284 -20.76 11.49 -0.58
CA SER A 284 -20.27 12.85 -0.85
C SER A 284 -20.92 13.51 -2.07
N GLY A 285 -21.74 12.79 -2.85
CA GLY A 285 -22.44 13.36 -4.00
C GLY A 285 -21.56 13.69 -5.21
N ILE A 286 -20.35 13.13 -5.29
CA ILE A 286 -19.42 13.35 -6.41
C ILE A 286 -19.62 12.31 -7.52
N ASN A 287 -19.20 12.63 -8.74
CA ASN A 287 -19.17 11.68 -9.85
C ASN A 287 -18.03 10.66 -9.66
N LEU A 288 -18.34 9.36 -9.81
CA LEU A 288 -17.34 8.29 -9.73
C LEU A 288 -17.04 7.73 -11.13
N VAL A 289 -15.80 7.87 -11.57
CA VAL A 289 -15.30 7.27 -12.81
C VAL A 289 -14.35 6.13 -12.47
N VAL A 290 -14.86 4.90 -12.50
CA VAL A 290 -14.00 3.72 -12.35
C VAL A 290 -13.24 3.46 -13.65
N ARG A 291 -11.92 3.44 -13.54
CA ARG A 291 -10.93 3.22 -14.62
C ARG A 291 -10.22 1.88 -14.40
N PRO A 292 -10.74 0.77 -14.96
CA PRO A 292 -10.11 -0.53 -14.82
C PRO A 292 -8.73 -0.53 -15.51
N VAL A 293 -7.76 -1.22 -14.91
CA VAL A 293 -6.45 -1.50 -15.51
C VAL A 293 -6.10 -2.99 -15.40
N LEU A 294 -5.26 -3.46 -16.31
CA LEU A 294 -4.77 -4.83 -16.27
C LEU A 294 -3.88 -5.07 -15.04
N PRO A 295 -3.99 -6.24 -14.38
CA PRO A 295 -3.11 -6.58 -13.25
C PRO A 295 -1.63 -6.43 -13.60
N MET A 296 -0.82 -5.83 -12.71
CA MET A 296 0.62 -5.61 -12.94
C MET A 296 1.39 -6.87 -13.33
N VAL A 297 1.03 -8.00 -12.70
CA VAL A 297 1.59 -9.32 -13.00
C VAL A 297 1.31 -9.76 -14.45
N MET A 298 0.16 -9.36 -15.00
CA MET A 298 -0.20 -9.55 -16.41
C MET A 298 0.37 -8.43 -17.32
N ARG A 299 1.11 -7.48 -16.75
CA ARG A 299 1.88 -6.43 -17.45
C ARG A 299 3.39 -6.73 -17.46
N GLY A 300 3.81 -7.95 -17.13
CA GLY A 300 5.22 -8.36 -17.13
C GLY A 300 6.00 -8.05 -15.84
N VAL A 301 5.35 -7.44 -14.83
CA VAL A 301 5.98 -7.21 -13.53
C VAL A 301 6.03 -8.52 -12.74
N SER A 302 7.23 -8.97 -12.41
CA SER A 302 7.43 -10.15 -11.56
C SER A 302 6.91 -9.88 -10.14
N ALA A 303 6.17 -10.84 -9.59
CA ALA A 303 5.79 -10.85 -8.17
C ALA A 303 6.60 -11.91 -7.46
N THR A 304 7.52 -11.50 -6.58
CA THR A 304 8.23 -12.42 -5.69
C THR A 304 7.25 -13.04 -4.70
N ARG A 305 7.57 -14.23 -4.19
CA ARG A 305 6.71 -14.92 -3.20
C ARG A 305 6.54 -14.08 -1.94
N ASP A 306 7.63 -13.50 -1.45
CA ASP A 306 7.67 -12.67 -0.25
C ASP A 306 6.79 -11.43 -0.39
N LYS A 307 6.89 -10.73 -1.53
CA LYS A 307 5.99 -9.61 -1.87
C LYS A 307 4.53 -10.02 -1.91
N GLY A 308 4.22 -11.15 -2.54
CA GLY A 308 2.87 -11.70 -2.53
C GLY A 308 2.37 -11.99 -1.12
N PHE A 309 3.17 -12.67 -0.29
CA PHE A 309 2.74 -13.04 1.06
C PHE A 309 2.50 -11.82 1.95
N TYR A 310 3.42 -10.86 1.96
CA TYR A 310 3.24 -9.62 2.70
C TYR A 310 1.96 -8.88 2.28
N ILE A 311 1.79 -8.60 0.99
CA ILE A 311 0.65 -7.82 0.47
C ILE A 311 -0.70 -8.48 0.80
N PHE A 312 -0.83 -9.81 0.64
CA PHE A 312 -2.10 -10.50 0.95
C PHE A 312 -2.40 -10.52 2.45
N SER A 313 -1.36 -10.71 3.27
CA SER A 313 -1.51 -10.75 4.74
C SER A 313 -1.87 -9.37 5.28
N ASP A 314 -1.19 -8.32 4.79
CA ASP A 314 -1.47 -6.93 5.14
C ASP A 314 -2.86 -6.50 4.68
N ALA A 315 -3.26 -6.81 3.44
CA ALA A 315 -4.61 -6.53 2.96
C ALA A 315 -5.68 -7.21 3.83
N ALA A 316 -5.50 -8.48 4.22
CA ALA A 316 -6.46 -9.14 5.10
C ALA A 316 -6.55 -8.47 6.49
N ARG A 317 -5.40 -8.04 7.03
CA ARG A 317 -5.33 -7.32 8.30
C ARG A 317 -6.00 -5.95 8.23
N GLU A 318 -5.77 -5.19 7.16
CA GLU A 318 -6.40 -3.90 6.93
C GLU A 318 -7.91 -4.02 6.71
N ALA A 319 -8.37 -5.08 6.03
CA ALA A 319 -9.80 -5.33 5.84
C ALA A 319 -10.49 -5.59 7.17
N ALA A 320 -9.86 -6.38 8.05
CA ALA A 320 -10.37 -6.62 9.39
C ALA A 320 -10.45 -5.31 10.20
N ALA A 321 -9.43 -4.44 10.13
CA ALA A 321 -9.44 -3.14 10.79
C ALA A 321 -10.51 -2.17 10.25
N LEU A 322 -10.88 -2.30 8.97
CA LEU A 322 -11.98 -1.55 8.36
C LEU A 322 -13.36 -2.19 8.59
N GLY A 323 -13.43 -3.41 9.12
CA GLY A 323 -14.66 -4.16 9.22
C GLY A 323 -15.27 -4.55 7.85
N VAL A 324 -14.45 -4.60 6.79
CA VAL A 324 -14.94 -4.95 5.45
C VAL A 324 -14.74 -6.44 5.14
N PRO A 325 -15.66 -7.08 4.38
CA PRO A 325 -15.52 -8.50 4.04
C PRO A 325 -14.26 -8.79 3.22
N TYR A 326 -13.41 -9.69 3.73
CA TYR A 326 -12.20 -10.15 3.04
C TYR A 326 -11.84 -11.57 3.47
N GLY A 327 -11.57 -12.44 2.50
CA GLY A 327 -11.45 -13.88 2.69
C GLY A 327 -12.81 -14.60 2.79
N PRO A 328 -12.94 -15.84 2.30
CA PRO A 328 -11.92 -16.61 1.58
C PRO A 328 -11.64 -16.05 0.17
N PHE A 329 -10.45 -16.34 -0.33
CA PHE A 329 -9.91 -15.90 -1.60
C PHE A 329 -9.82 -17.06 -2.62
N TYR A 330 -10.13 -16.78 -3.89
CA TYR A 330 -9.85 -17.68 -5.01
C TYR A 330 -9.26 -16.89 -6.17
N ASP A 331 -8.06 -17.28 -6.60
CA ASP A 331 -7.27 -16.48 -7.52
C ASP A 331 -7.94 -16.27 -8.88
N PRO A 332 -8.26 -15.02 -9.27
CA PRO A 332 -8.88 -14.72 -10.56
C PRO A 332 -7.89 -14.44 -11.69
N ILE A 333 -6.57 -14.42 -11.45
CA ILE A 333 -5.54 -13.98 -12.44
C ILE A 333 -5.71 -14.65 -13.81
N GLY A 334 -5.44 -13.95 -14.91
CA GLY A 334 -5.52 -14.54 -16.26
C GLY A 334 -6.94 -14.56 -16.80
N GLU A 335 -7.39 -15.72 -17.28
CA GLU A 335 -8.64 -15.82 -18.06
C GLU A 335 -9.90 -15.35 -17.32
N PRO A 336 -10.09 -15.58 -16.01
CA PRO A 336 -11.26 -15.05 -15.32
C PRO A 336 -11.34 -13.52 -15.32
N VAL A 337 -10.20 -12.83 -15.14
CA VAL A 337 -10.12 -11.37 -15.24
C VAL A 337 -10.46 -10.90 -16.67
N ARG A 338 -9.86 -11.50 -17.70
CA ARG A 338 -10.15 -11.17 -19.11
C ARG A 338 -11.63 -11.36 -19.46
N ARG A 339 -12.23 -12.47 -19.00
CA ARG A 339 -13.66 -12.72 -19.18
C ARG A 339 -14.53 -11.67 -18.51
N CYS A 340 -14.17 -11.21 -17.32
CA CYS A 340 -14.91 -10.11 -16.69
C CYS A 340 -14.72 -8.80 -17.46
N TYR A 341 -13.51 -8.50 -17.93
CA TYR A 341 -13.23 -7.29 -18.70
C TYR A 341 -13.95 -7.27 -20.06
N SER A 342 -14.12 -8.42 -20.72
CA SER A 342 -14.95 -8.52 -21.94
C SER A 342 -16.43 -8.15 -21.73
N LEU A 343 -16.89 -8.09 -20.47
CA LEU A 343 -18.24 -7.64 -20.14
C LEU A 343 -18.32 -6.13 -19.88
N LEU A 344 -17.18 -5.41 -19.78
CA LEU A 344 -17.17 -3.98 -19.46
C LEU A 344 -17.93 -3.14 -20.49
N PRO A 345 -17.79 -3.32 -21.83
CA PRO A 345 -18.56 -2.53 -22.79
C PRO A 345 -20.08 -2.68 -22.62
N LEU A 346 -20.54 -3.91 -22.37
CA LEU A 346 -21.96 -4.17 -22.07
C LEU A 346 -22.38 -3.53 -20.75
N ALA A 347 -21.54 -3.62 -19.72
CA ALA A 347 -21.83 -3.05 -18.41
C ALA A 347 -21.87 -1.53 -18.47
N GLU A 348 -20.97 -0.88 -19.19
CA GLU A 348 -20.95 0.56 -19.42
C GLU A 348 -22.19 1.03 -20.16
N ALA A 349 -22.57 0.36 -21.25
CA ALA A 349 -23.79 0.67 -22.00
C ALA A 349 -25.08 0.57 -21.14
N LYS A 350 -25.04 -0.17 -20.04
CA LYS A 350 -26.17 -0.34 -19.10
C LYS A 350 -25.98 0.42 -17.78
N GLY A 351 -24.90 1.19 -17.62
CA GLY A 351 -24.59 1.87 -16.36
C GLY A 351 -24.31 0.93 -15.18
N LYS A 352 -23.77 -0.26 -15.43
CA LYS A 352 -23.51 -1.35 -14.47
C LYS A 352 -22.04 -1.72 -14.30
N LYS A 353 -21.11 -0.87 -14.77
CA LYS A 353 -19.66 -1.12 -14.63
C LYS A 353 -19.23 -1.27 -13.17
N VAL A 354 -19.71 -0.38 -12.30
CA VAL A 354 -19.35 -0.37 -10.87
C VAL A 354 -19.83 -1.66 -10.19
N GLU A 355 -21.09 -2.03 -10.40
CA GLU A 355 -21.67 -3.23 -9.79
C GLU A 355 -21.06 -4.53 -10.34
N LEU A 356 -20.67 -4.56 -11.62
CA LEU A 356 -19.96 -5.69 -12.21
C LEU A 356 -18.62 -5.93 -11.53
N MET A 357 -17.82 -4.86 -11.38
CA MET A 357 -16.51 -4.96 -10.76
C MET A 357 -16.61 -5.28 -9.27
N SER A 358 -17.49 -4.60 -8.52
CA SER A 358 -17.78 -4.92 -7.11
C SER A 358 -18.19 -6.40 -6.96
N SER A 359 -19.12 -6.87 -7.80
CA SER A 359 -19.57 -8.26 -7.75
C SER A 359 -18.45 -9.26 -8.06
N PHE A 360 -17.54 -8.94 -8.98
CA PHE A 360 -16.41 -9.81 -9.31
C PHE A 360 -15.39 -9.86 -8.16
N LEU A 361 -14.99 -8.68 -7.65
CA LEU A 361 -14.04 -8.56 -6.53
C LEU A 361 -14.58 -9.29 -5.31
N ARG A 362 -15.84 -9.08 -4.94
CA ARG A 362 -16.50 -9.81 -3.86
C ARG A 362 -16.48 -11.32 -4.07
N ALA A 363 -16.80 -11.78 -5.28
CA ALA A 363 -16.78 -13.22 -5.58
C ALA A 363 -15.37 -13.83 -5.40
N ALA A 364 -14.32 -13.13 -5.83
CA ALA A 364 -12.95 -13.62 -5.78
C ALA A 364 -12.28 -13.45 -4.40
N PHE A 365 -12.51 -12.33 -3.71
CA PHE A 365 -11.76 -11.95 -2.51
C PHE A 365 -12.52 -12.08 -1.20
N ALA A 366 -13.86 -12.15 -1.21
CA ALA A 366 -14.65 -12.28 0.01
C ALA A 366 -15.51 -13.56 0.06
N GLU A 367 -15.81 -14.17 -1.09
CA GLU A 367 -16.63 -15.39 -1.16
C GLU A 367 -15.85 -16.64 -1.62
N GLY A 368 -14.55 -16.50 -1.94
CA GLY A 368 -13.68 -17.59 -2.35
C GLY A 368 -14.19 -18.38 -3.55
N ARG A 369 -14.95 -17.73 -4.46
CA ARG A 369 -15.57 -18.42 -5.59
C ARG A 369 -14.60 -18.55 -6.74
N ASN A 370 -14.53 -19.76 -7.28
CA ASN A 370 -13.80 -20.02 -8.51
C ASN A 370 -14.46 -19.31 -9.71
N THR A 371 -13.84 -18.21 -10.15
CA THR A 371 -14.28 -17.36 -11.27
C THR A 371 -13.98 -17.95 -12.65
N THR A 372 -13.28 -19.09 -12.75
CA THR A 372 -13.15 -19.83 -14.03
C THR A 372 -14.46 -20.51 -14.44
N ARG A 373 -15.37 -20.73 -13.48
CA ARG A 373 -16.63 -21.47 -13.70
C ARG A 373 -17.72 -20.55 -14.25
N LYS A 374 -18.38 -20.99 -15.33
CA LYS A 374 -19.54 -20.29 -15.94
C LYS A 374 -20.65 -19.97 -14.93
N ARG A 375 -20.93 -20.87 -13.97
CA ARG A 375 -21.92 -20.63 -12.91
C ARG A 375 -21.58 -19.41 -12.04
N THR A 376 -20.30 -19.21 -11.77
CA THR A 376 -19.81 -18.08 -10.96
C THR A 376 -19.93 -16.80 -11.74
N LEU A 377 -19.49 -16.79 -13.01
CA LEU A 377 -19.64 -15.64 -13.91
C LEU A 377 -21.11 -15.25 -14.12
N LYS A 378 -22.01 -16.24 -14.21
CA LYS A 378 -23.46 -16.00 -14.23
C LYS A 378 -23.93 -15.26 -12.99
N ARG A 379 -23.54 -15.74 -11.80
CA ARG A 379 -23.90 -15.08 -10.53
C ARG A 379 -23.35 -13.66 -10.45
N ILE A 380 -22.11 -13.45 -10.92
CA ILE A 380 -21.47 -12.13 -10.95
C ILE A 380 -22.26 -11.16 -11.84
N ALA A 381 -22.54 -11.56 -13.09
CA ALA A 381 -23.31 -10.74 -14.01
C ALA A 381 -24.72 -10.42 -13.49
N GLN A 382 -25.42 -11.43 -12.96
CA GLN A 382 -26.78 -11.24 -12.42
C GLN A 382 -26.80 -10.34 -11.18
N ARG A 383 -25.82 -10.48 -10.28
CA ARG A 383 -25.70 -9.60 -9.10
C ARG A 383 -25.44 -8.15 -9.50
N ALA A 384 -24.72 -7.94 -10.59
CA ALA A 384 -24.50 -6.63 -11.18
C ALA A 384 -25.72 -6.07 -11.93
N GLY A 385 -26.84 -6.81 -11.99
CA GLY A 385 -28.04 -6.40 -12.73
C GLY A 385 -27.97 -6.66 -14.24
N LEU A 386 -27.00 -7.45 -14.73
CA LEU A 386 -26.89 -7.80 -16.15
C LEU A 386 -27.66 -9.09 -16.48
N SER A 387 -28.26 -9.13 -17.67
CA SER A 387 -28.83 -10.37 -18.20
C SER A 387 -27.74 -11.38 -18.47
N TRP A 388 -27.90 -12.61 -17.95
CA TRP A 388 -26.95 -13.67 -18.26
C TRP A 388 -26.91 -14.02 -19.75
N ARG A 389 -28.05 -13.89 -20.46
CA ARG A 389 -28.12 -14.17 -21.90
C ARG A 389 -27.20 -13.21 -22.68
N GLU A 390 -27.30 -11.91 -22.39
CA GLU A 390 -26.47 -10.87 -23.01
C GLU A 390 -25.01 -11.02 -22.59
N ALA A 391 -24.73 -11.16 -21.29
CA ALA A 391 -23.37 -11.30 -20.78
C ALA A 391 -22.67 -12.53 -21.37
N LYS A 392 -23.35 -13.68 -21.42
CA LYS A 392 -22.79 -14.91 -22.01
C LYS A 392 -22.40 -14.72 -23.48
N ALA A 393 -23.14 -13.90 -24.23
CA ALA A 393 -22.85 -13.61 -25.64
C ALA A 393 -21.64 -12.67 -25.82
N GLN A 394 -21.20 -11.98 -24.77
CA GLN A 394 -20.04 -11.07 -24.79
C GLN A 394 -18.77 -11.69 -24.19
N LEU A 395 -18.89 -12.75 -23.38
CA LEU A 395 -17.75 -13.40 -22.73
C LEU A 395 -16.65 -13.80 -23.72
N GLY A 396 -15.45 -13.25 -23.50
CA GLY A 396 -14.24 -13.54 -24.28
C GLY A 396 -14.12 -12.74 -25.57
N LYS A 397 -15.05 -11.84 -25.88
CA LYS A 397 -14.89 -10.91 -27.01
C LYS A 397 -13.88 -9.82 -26.68
N SER A 398 -13.21 -9.32 -27.72
CA SER A 398 -12.35 -8.15 -27.66
C SER A 398 -13.18 -6.85 -27.64
N GLY A 399 -12.49 -5.71 -27.55
CA GLY A 399 -13.08 -4.37 -27.52
C GLY A 399 -13.01 -3.68 -26.17
N TRP A 400 -12.40 -4.32 -25.17
CA TRP A 400 -12.15 -3.74 -23.85
C TRP A 400 -10.68 -3.34 -23.67
N GLU A 401 -9.78 -3.90 -24.46
CA GLU A 401 -8.32 -3.80 -24.32
C GLU A 401 -7.84 -2.34 -24.45
N SER A 402 -8.26 -1.64 -25.52
CA SER A 402 -7.86 -0.25 -25.77
C SER A 402 -8.32 0.71 -24.68
N ALA A 403 -9.50 0.48 -24.08
CA ALA A 403 -9.99 1.31 -22.99
C ALA A 403 -9.17 1.12 -21.70
N LEU A 404 -8.75 -0.12 -21.41
CA LEU A 404 -7.87 -0.41 -20.27
C LEU A 404 -6.46 0.16 -20.46
N GLU A 405 -5.96 0.16 -21.70
CA GLU A 405 -4.67 0.76 -22.02
C GLU A 405 -4.71 2.29 -21.89
N ALA A 406 -5.75 2.95 -22.40
CA ALA A 406 -5.95 4.38 -22.19
C ALA A 406 -6.07 4.74 -20.70
N ASN A 407 -6.70 3.89 -19.88
CA ASN A 407 -6.71 4.07 -18.42
C ASN A 407 -5.31 3.92 -17.82
N ARG A 408 -4.49 2.97 -18.30
CA ARG A 408 -3.11 2.81 -17.84
C ARG A 408 -2.29 4.07 -18.17
N GLU A 409 -2.36 4.56 -19.40
CA GLU A 409 -1.66 5.78 -19.82
C GLU A 409 -2.09 7.00 -19.01
N ALA A 410 -3.39 7.16 -18.76
CA ALA A 410 -3.92 8.24 -17.92
C ALA A 410 -3.41 8.14 -16.46
N MET A 411 -3.20 6.93 -15.94
CA MET A 411 -2.62 6.72 -14.61
C MET A 411 -1.14 7.14 -14.54
N TYR A 412 -0.38 6.76 -15.57
CA TYR A 412 1.04 7.11 -15.69
C TYR A 412 1.23 8.63 -15.86
N ALA A 413 0.29 9.31 -16.51
CA ALA A 413 0.34 10.76 -16.71
C ALA A 413 0.32 11.58 -15.41
N PHE A 414 -0.12 11.02 -14.28
CA PHE A 414 0.03 11.63 -12.95
C PHE A 414 1.06 10.91 -12.07
N ASN A 415 2.06 10.28 -12.70
CA ASN A 415 3.18 9.61 -12.03
C ASN A 415 2.78 8.41 -11.15
N CYS A 416 1.70 7.69 -11.50
CA CYS A 416 1.29 6.47 -10.81
C CYS A 416 1.24 5.25 -11.74
N TRP A 417 1.63 4.08 -11.23
CA TRP A 417 1.66 2.82 -12.00
C TRP A 417 0.89 1.67 -11.32
N GLY A 418 0.58 1.83 -10.03
CA GLY A 418 -0.02 0.82 -9.17
C GLY A 418 -1.50 1.08 -8.88
N VAL A 419 -2.18 0.09 -8.29
CA VAL A 419 -3.61 0.21 -7.92
C VAL A 419 -3.88 -0.37 -6.52
N PRO A 420 -4.87 0.16 -5.78
CA PRO A 420 -5.78 1.24 -6.16
C PRO A 420 -5.07 2.59 -6.25
N ALA A 421 -5.51 3.44 -7.17
CA ALA A 421 -5.07 4.82 -7.28
C ALA A 421 -6.25 5.75 -7.52
N PHE A 422 -6.11 7.01 -7.12
CA PHE A 422 -7.16 8.00 -7.09
C PHE A 422 -6.67 9.29 -7.72
N ARG A 423 -7.57 9.95 -8.47
CA ARG A 423 -7.41 11.34 -8.90
C ARG A 423 -8.73 12.05 -8.67
N LEU A 424 -8.73 13.04 -7.77
CA LEU A 424 -9.89 13.88 -7.51
C LEU A 424 -9.79 15.14 -8.36
N LEU A 425 -10.85 15.44 -9.09
CA LEU A 425 -10.97 16.58 -9.99
C LEU A 425 -12.04 17.54 -9.47
N ASP A 426 -11.80 18.84 -9.61
CA ASP A 426 -12.81 19.88 -9.38
C ASP A 426 -13.86 19.93 -10.52
N SER A 427 -14.78 20.89 -10.43
CA SER A 427 -15.83 21.12 -11.44
C SER A 427 -15.30 21.53 -12.81
N ASN A 428 -14.07 22.01 -12.91
CA ASN A 428 -13.41 22.42 -14.15
C ASN A 428 -12.49 21.32 -14.72
N GLY A 429 -12.39 20.17 -14.04
CA GLY A 429 -11.51 19.07 -14.41
C GLY A 429 -10.05 19.27 -13.97
N ALA A 430 -9.75 20.27 -13.14
CA ALA A 430 -8.42 20.45 -12.57
C ALA A 430 -8.18 19.44 -11.46
N THR A 431 -6.96 18.90 -11.38
CA THR A 431 -6.59 17.92 -10.35
C THR A 431 -6.39 18.58 -9.00
N LEU A 432 -7.16 18.14 -8.00
CA LEU A 432 -7.06 18.59 -6.61
C LEU A 432 -6.10 17.73 -5.80
N VAL A 433 -6.16 16.42 -5.97
CA VAL A 433 -5.24 15.47 -5.33
C VAL A 433 -5.13 14.19 -6.13
N THR A 434 -3.92 13.63 -6.16
CA THR A 434 -3.63 12.27 -6.59
C THR A 434 -3.15 11.46 -5.40
N ALA A 435 -3.52 10.19 -5.36
CA ALA A 435 -3.18 9.31 -4.25
C ALA A 435 -3.05 7.86 -4.71
N TRP A 436 -2.14 7.10 -4.10
CA TRP A 436 -1.95 5.69 -4.37
C TRP A 436 -2.03 4.87 -3.09
N GLY A 437 -2.63 3.68 -3.18
CA GLY A 437 -2.82 2.79 -2.04
C GLY A 437 -4.22 2.90 -1.42
N GLN A 438 -4.69 1.80 -0.84
CA GLN A 438 -6.00 1.76 -0.18
C GLN A 438 -6.06 2.70 1.04
N ASP A 439 -4.90 2.85 1.67
CA ASP A 439 -4.56 3.67 2.82
C ASP A 439 -4.30 5.14 2.46
N ARG A 440 -4.78 5.61 1.31
CA ARG A 440 -4.85 7.04 0.98
C ARG A 440 -6.25 7.50 0.57
N LEU A 441 -7.27 6.66 0.70
CA LEU A 441 -8.65 7.09 0.47
C LEU A 441 -9.08 8.19 1.47
N TRP A 442 -8.55 8.18 2.69
CA TRP A 442 -8.81 9.23 3.67
C TRP A 442 -8.26 10.59 3.20
N LEU A 443 -7.11 10.63 2.51
CA LEU A 443 -6.54 11.88 2.00
C LEU A 443 -7.45 12.49 0.93
N VAL A 444 -7.98 11.64 0.04
CA VAL A 444 -8.98 12.05 -0.97
C VAL A 444 -10.23 12.61 -0.30
N ALA A 445 -10.71 11.97 0.77
CA ALA A 445 -11.90 12.39 1.49
C ALA A 445 -11.71 13.74 2.22
N GLU A 446 -10.53 13.95 2.82
CA GLU A 446 -10.17 15.20 3.50
C GLU A 446 -10.02 16.36 2.53
N VAL A 447 -9.32 16.17 1.40
CA VAL A 447 -9.19 17.20 0.35
C VAL A 447 -10.57 17.56 -0.21
N LEU A 448 -11.42 16.56 -0.47
CA LEU A 448 -12.79 16.78 -0.93
C LEU A 448 -13.59 17.67 0.04
N GLN A 449 -13.59 17.35 1.33
CA GLN A 449 -14.35 18.12 2.31
C GLN A 449 -13.81 19.54 2.50
N LYS A 450 -12.48 19.71 2.41
CA LYS A 450 -11.85 21.03 2.43
C LYS A 450 -12.28 21.88 1.23
N THR A 451 -12.20 21.33 0.02
CA THR A 451 -12.62 22.04 -1.21
C THR A 451 -14.11 22.40 -1.17
N LEU A 452 -14.97 21.50 -0.71
CA LEU A 452 -16.40 21.80 -0.54
C LEU A 452 -16.67 22.88 0.51
N ALA A 453 -15.83 22.98 1.55
CA ALA A 453 -15.94 24.04 2.54
C ALA A 453 -15.54 25.41 1.97
N GLU A 454 -14.44 25.45 1.21
CA GLU A 454 -13.94 26.66 0.55
C GLU A 454 -14.93 27.19 -0.49
N ALA A 455 -15.53 26.31 -1.30
CA ALA A 455 -16.55 26.69 -2.27
C ALA A 455 -17.79 27.31 -1.60
N ALA A 456 -18.26 26.72 -0.50
CA ALA A 456 -19.42 27.25 0.23
C ALA A 456 -19.15 28.64 0.86
N GLN A 457 -17.90 28.94 1.22
CA GLN A 457 -17.50 30.25 1.73
C GLN A 457 -17.41 31.31 0.64
N GLN A 458 -17.17 30.94 -0.61
CA GLN A 458 -17.14 31.87 -1.75
C GLN A 458 -18.54 32.22 -2.27
N GLU A 459 -19.53 31.37 -2.01
CA GLU A 459 -20.95 31.60 -2.35
C GLU A 459 -21.71 32.38 -1.26
N SER A 460 -21.13 32.53 -0.06
CA SER A 460 -21.68 33.29 1.07
C SER A 460 -21.10 34.71 1.12
#